data_AF-A0AAJ3E485-F1
#
_entry.id   AF-A0AAJ3E485-F1
#
_cell.length_a   1.000
_cell.length_b   1.000
_cell.length_c   1.000
_cell.angle_alpha   90.00
_cell.angle_beta   90.00
_cell.angle_gamma   90.00
#
_symmetry.space_group_name_H-M   'P 1'
#
loop_
_entity.id
_entity.type
_entity.pdbx_description
1 polymer ?
#
loop_
_entity_poly.entity_id
_entity_poly.type
_entity_poly.pdbx_seq_one_letter_code
_entity_poly.pdbx_strand_id
1 'polypeptide(L)'
;MTEIEIKVLKLFYGLLVSQPTINRAYDCLKVLFEKTIESYKSGFEEKVTYSRQQLKVAVDGKLSAERMDSKELGKWINDSRLNDFLKCVIHRHSAVFDELGYIPFVNTNDTKGGKGNERIYWLEIKKITAKVDEDNQSPEDNIVHYERNNPADIQLSWFYKFIFKNGELKNKSLRGLVMITVLFGSVIGWAIYVFIFSLVLVSDEQSFTSLDLFWISCLIFFSFIMFKYWAIPLWNLPEHRVIKAPMSFISFAEDHADLEMYRDKERNQITRVTKFKGTCPICASDVLLKSGKPDQKMPLVGRCVESPFAHVYSFDRVTLKGEQLK
;
A
#
# COMPACT_ATOMS: atom_id res chain seq x y z
N MET A 1 11.63 -34.73 12.98
CA MET A 1 12.62 -33.70 12.57
C MET A 1 13.98 -34.07 13.13
N THR A 2 15.06 -33.79 12.40
CA THR A 2 16.45 -33.90 12.86
C THR A 2 16.84 -32.73 13.77
N GLU A 3 17.85 -32.90 14.62
CA GLU A 3 18.37 -31.83 15.50
C GLU A 3 18.78 -30.56 14.73
N ILE A 4 19.25 -30.75 13.49
CA ILE A 4 19.62 -29.68 12.56
C ILE A 4 18.41 -28.85 12.17
N GLU A 5 17.27 -29.48 11.90
CA GLU A 5 16.04 -28.79 11.51
C GLU A 5 15.54 -27.85 12.63
N ILE A 6 15.59 -28.29 13.89
CA ILE A 6 15.22 -27.45 15.04
C ILE A 6 16.18 -26.27 15.20
N LYS A 7 17.48 -26.49 14.97
CA LYS A 7 18.49 -25.42 15.03
C LYS A 7 18.21 -24.35 13.97
N VAL A 8 17.89 -24.76 12.75
CA VAL A 8 17.52 -23.86 11.64
C VAL A 8 16.26 -23.07 11.99
N LEU A 9 15.20 -23.71 12.50
CA LEU A 9 13.97 -23.01 12.90
C LEU A 9 14.22 -21.95 13.97
N LYS A 10 15.00 -22.30 15.02
CA LYS A 10 15.32 -21.36 16.11
C LYS A 10 16.16 -20.18 15.63
N LEU A 11 17.16 -20.44 14.78
CA LEU A 11 17.99 -19.38 14.21
C LEU A 11 17.15 -18.44 13.34
N PHE A 12 16.30 -19.00 12.47
CA PHE A 12 15.41 -18.21 11.63
C PHE A 12 14.43 -17.37 12.46
N TYR A 13 13.83 -17.97 13.49
CA TYR A 13 12.94 -17.26 14.41
C TYR A 13 13.67 -16.11 15.13
N GLY A 14 14.91 -16.34 15.57
CA GLY A 14 15.74 -15.30 16.16
C GLY A 14 16.01 -14.14 15.20
N LEU A 15 16.34 -14.43 13.95
CA LEU A 15 16.52 -13.42 12.90
C LEU A 15 15.24 -12.63 12.63
N LEU A 16 14.09 -13.32 12.51
CA LEU A 16 12.78 -12.67 12.36
C LEU A 16 12.51 -11.70 13.51
N VAL A 17 12.61 -12.16 14.77
CA VAL A 17 12.30 -11.34 15.94
C VAL A 17 13.26 -10.16 16.11
N SER A 18 14.52 -10.30 15.66
CA SER A 18 15.50 -9.20 15.70
C SER A 18 15.17 -8.02 14.79
N GLN A 19 14.31 -8.23 13.78
CA GLN A 19 13.96 -7.23 12.76
C GLN A 19 12.43 -7.13 12.64
N PRO A 20 11.75 -6.48 13.61
CA PRO A 20 10.32 -6.28 13.53
C PRO A 20 9.96 -5.44 12.30
N THR A 21 8.93 -5.84 11.58
CA THR A 21 8.43 -5.14 10.38
C THR A 21 6.92 -5.06 10.41
N ILE A 22 6.33 -4.00 9.84
CA ILE A 22 4.88 -3.85 9.72
C ILE A 22 4.43 -4.64 8.48
N ASN A 23 4.40 -5.97 8.60
CA ASN A 23 4.02 -6.87 7.52
C ASN A 23 3.22 -8.07 8.03
N ARG A 24 2.06 -8.33 7.43
CA ARG A 24 1.21 -9.48 7.79
C ARG A 24 1.91 -10.82 7.61
N ALA A 25 2.78 -10.93 6.60
CA ALA A 25 3.56 -12.15 6.38
C ALA A 25 4.55 -12.38 7.52
N TYR A 26 5.20 -11.31 8.02
CA TYR A 26 6.05 -11.38 9.21
C TYR A 26 5.27 -11.89 10.43
N ASP A 27 4.11 -11.31 10.72
CA ASP A 27 3.30 -11.72 11.88
C ASP A 27 2.84 -13.18 11.79
N CYS A 28 2.39 -13.61 10.60
CA CYS A 28 1.99 -15.00 10.37
C CYS A 28 3.17 -15.97 10.51
N LEU A 29 4.34 -15.63 9.94
CA LEU A 29 5.53 -16.46 10.05
C LEU A 29 6.00 -16.54 11.50
N LYS A 30 5.97 -15.45 12.26
CA LYS A 30 6.29 -15.47 13.69
C LYS A 30 5.46 -16.50 14.44
N VAL A 31 4.14 -16.51 14.22
CA VAL A 31 3.23 -17.51 14.80
C VAL A 31 3.58 -18.93 14.36
N LEU A 32 3.80 -19.14 13.06
CA LEU A 32 4.16 -20.46 12.51
C LEU A 32 5.45 -21.00 13.14
N PHE A 33 6.51 -20.20 13.19
CA PHE A 33 7.80 -20.60 13.75
C PHE A 33 7.72 -20.83 15.26
N GLU A 34 7.12 -19.91 16.01
CA GLU A 34 6.98 -20.01 17.46
C GLU A 34 6.26 -21.31 17.86
N LYS A 35 5.11 -21.57 17.21
CA LYS A 35 4.28 -22.73 17.52
C LYS A 35 4.89 -24.04 17.06
N THR A 36 5.58 -24.03 15.92
CA THR A 36 6.33 -25.21 15.45
C THR A 36 7.44 -25.55 16.45
N ILE A 37 8.21 -24.55 16.92
CA ILE A 37 9.26 -24.75 17.92
C ILE A 37 8.68 -25.23 19.27
N GLU A 38 7.54 -24.69 19.70
CA GLU A 38 6.84 -25.09 20.93
C GLU A 38 6.36 -26.55 20.87
N SER A 39 5.71 -26.95 19.78
CA SER A 39 5.24 -28.33 19.58
C SER A 39 6.38 -29.35 19.66
N TYR A 40 7.54 -29.04 19.09
CA TYR A 40 8.73 -29.88 19.20
C TYR A 40 9.27 -29.96 20.64
N LYS A 41 9.27 -28.86 21.40
CA LYS A 41 9.68 -28.89 22.82
C LYS A 41 8.76 -29.78 23.66
N SER A 42 7.47 -29.85 23.30
CA SER A 42 6.48 -30.69 23.97
C SER A 42 6.52 -32.16 23.54
N GLY A 43 7.40 -32.55 22.61
CA GLY A 43 7.57 -33.94 22.17
C GLY A 43 6.51 -34.42 21.16
N PHE A 44 5.74 -33.50 20.56
CA PHE A 44 4.82 -33.84 19.48
C PHE A 44 5.58 -33.86 18.15
N GLU A 45 5.57 -35.01 17.46
CA GLU A 45 6.27 -35.19 16.17
C GLU A 45 5.41 -34.87 14.95
N GLU A 46 4.11 -34.62 15.14
CA GLU A 46 3.18 -34.34 14.04
C GLU A 46 3.36 -32.92 13.48
N LYS A 47 3.14 -32.76 12.17
CA LYS A 47 3.29 -31.47 11.49
C LYS A 47 2.30 -30.46 12.06
N VAL A 48 2.81 -29.37 12.63
CA VAL A 48 1.96 -28.27 13.09
C VAL A 48 1.39 -27.57 11.87
N THR A 49 0.08 -27.62 11.73
CA THR A 49 -0.66 -27.12 10.59
C THR A 49 -1.57 -25.98 11.01
N TYR A 50 -1.64 -24.94 10.18
CA TYR A 50 -2.48 -23.78 10.43
C TYR A 50 -3.31 -23.42 9.20
N SER A 51 -4.60 -23.17 9.40
CA SER A 51 -5.42 -22.55 8.37
C SER A 51 -5.29 -21.02 8.36
N ARG A 52 -5.71 -20.37 7.27
CA ARG A 52 -5.74 -18.88 7.19
C ARG A 52 -6.52 -18.27 8.34
N GLN A 53 -7.62 -18.89 8.74
CA GLN A 53 -8.47 -18.40 9.82
C GLN A 53 -7.74 -18.52 11.16
N GLN A 54 -7.08 -19.64 11.43
CA GLN A 54 -6.29 -19.83 12.66
C GLN A 54 -5.13 -18.82 12.75
N LEU A 55 -4.43 -18.57 11.65
CA LEU A 55 -3.39 -17.53 11.59
C LEU A 55 -3.97 -16.14 11.87
N LYS A 56 -5.13 -15.81 11.29
CA LYS A 56 -5.78 -14.53 11.53
C LYS A 56 -6.24 -14.37 12.98
N VAL A 57 -6.76 -15.43 13.60
CA VAL A 57 -7.10 -15.42 15.03
C VAL A 57 -5.87 -15.17 15.88
N ALA A 58 -4.74 -15.80 15.55
CA ALA A 58 -3.50 -15.64 16.29
C ALA A 58 -2.89 -14.23 16.16
N VAL A 59 -3.01 -13.59 14.99
CA VAL A 59 -2.43 -12.26 14.72
C VAL A 59 -3.38 -11.12 15.10
N ASP A 60 -4.63 -11.14 14.63
CA ASP A 60 -5.60 -10.04 14.76
C ASP A 60 -6.64 -10.27 15.86
N GLY A 61 -6.68 -11.47 16.47
CA GLY A 61 -7.69 -11.87 17.44
C GLY A 61 -8.98 -12.44 16.83
N LYS A 62 -9.76 -13.13 17.68
CA LYS A 62 -10.93 -13.93 17.27
C LYS A 62 -12.03 -13.12 16.57
N LEU A 63 -12.36 -11.94 17.11
CA LEU A 63 -13.43 -11.07 16.59
C LEU A 63 -13.14 -10.55 15.17
N SER A 64 -11.86 -10.34 14.82
CA SER A 64 -11.45 -9.92 13.48
C SER A 64 -11.59 -11.06 12.47
N ALA A 65 -11.26 -12.29 12.88
CA ALA A 65 -11.28 -13.46 12.01
C ALA A 65 -12.70 -13.91 11.63
N GLU A 66 -13.65 -13.85 12.57
CA GLU A 66 -15.04 -14.27 12.34
C GLU A 66 -15.81 -13.36 11.37
N ARG A 67 -15.36 -12.11 11.21
CA ARG A 67 -16.02 -11.12 10.33
C ARG A 67 -15.62 -11.23 8.86
N MET A 68 -14.51 -11.91 8.55
CA MET A 68 -13.99 -12.00 7.18
C MET A 68 -14.48 -13.27 6.47
N ASP A 69 -14.82 -13.14 5.20
CA ASP A 69 -15.15 -14.29 4.36
C ASP A 69 -13.88 -15.05 3.88
N SER A 70 -14.05 -16.25 3.33
CA SER A 70 -12.93 -17.06 2.83
C SER A 70 -12.13 -16.39 1.69
N LYS A 71 -12.76 -15.52 0.90
CA LYS A 71 -12.15 -14.85 -0.25
C LYS A 71 -11.28 -13.68 0.20
N GLU A 72 -11.78 -12.88 1.14
CA GLU A 72 -11.05 -11.81 1.81
C GLU A 72 -9.86 -12.37 2.59
N LEU A 73 -10.02 -13.53 3.25
CA LEU A 73 -8.91 -14.22 3.90
C LEU A 73 -7.81 -14.61 2.90
N GLY A 74 -8.18 -15.06 1.70
CA GLY A 74 -7.24 -15.33 0.61
C GLY A 74 -6.49 -14.10 0.11
N LYS A 75 -7.15 -12.92 0.12
CA LYS A 75 -6.52 -11.63 -0.19
C LYS A 75 -5.63 -11.13 0.96
N TRP A 76 -5.98 -11.48 2.21
CA TRP A 76 -5.26 -11.07 3.41
C TRP A 76 -3.88 -11.73 3.48
N ILE A 77 -3.82 -13.07 3.32
CA ILE A 77 -2.55 -13.82 3.26
C ILE A 77 -2.61 -15.01 2.27
N ASN A 78 -1.51 -15.21 1.55
CA ASN A 78 -1.32 -16.32 0.63
C ASN A 78 0.10 -16.88 0.72
N ASP A 79 0.30 -18.04 0.11
CA ASP A 79 1.57 -18.78 0.08
C ASP A 79 2.70 -18.02 -0.61
N SER A 80 2.40 -17.27 -1.69
CA SER A 80 3.39 -16.41 -2.34
C SER A 80 3.94 -15.39 -1.35
N ARG A 81 3.09 -14.59 -0.70
CA ARG A 81 3.52 -13.55 0.25
C ARG A 81 4.34 -14.09 1.41
N LEU A 82 3.96 -15.25 1.96
CA LEU A 82 4.72 -15.89 3.03
C LEU A 82 6.11 -16.32 2.53
N ASN A 83 6.17 -16.99 1.38
CA ASN A 83 7.43 -17.47 0.82
C ASN A 83 8.31 -16.34 0.27
N ASP A 84 7.74 -15.27 -0.28
CA ASP A 84 8.47 -14.10 -0.76
C ASP A 84 9.09 -13.33 0.40
N PHE A 85 8.38 -13.19 1.52
CA PHE A 85 8.95 -12.65 2.75
C PHE A 85 10.09 -13.54 3.28
N LEU A 86 9.89 -14.87 3.31
CA LEU A 86 10.96 -15.81 3.70
C LEU A 86 12.19 -15.66 2.81
N LYS A 87 12.02 -15.61 1.49
CA LYS A 87 13.13 -15.39 0.55
C LYS A 87 13.87 -14.09 0.83
N CYS A 88 13.17 -12.99 1.11
CA CYS A 88 13.82 -11.72 1.46
C CYS A 88 14.69 -11.84 2.72
N VAL A 89 14.20 -12.56 3.74
CA VAL A 89 14.97 -12.79 4.98
C VAL A 89 16.16 -13.70 4.72
N ILE A 90 15.99 -14.76 3.94
CA ILE A 90 17.07 -15.68 3.55
C ILE A 90 18.14 -14.93 2.78
N HIS A 91 17.75 -14.15 1.77
CA HIS A 91 18.67 -13.38 0.93
C HIS A 91 19.47 -12.36 1.74
N ARG A 92 18.82 -11.65 2.67
CA ARG A 92 19.49 -10.68 3.57
C ARG A 92 20.55 -11.32 4.46
N HIS A 93 20.36 -12.59 4.81
CA HIS A 93 21.24 -13.35 5.70
C HIS A 93 21.85 -14.56 4.98
N SER A 94 22.12 -14.44 3.67
CA SER A 94 22.53 -15.56 2.80
C SER A 94 23.71 -16.33 3.38
N ALA A 95 24.76 -15.62 3.82
CA ALA A 95 25.95 -16.22 4.43
C ALA A 95 25.63 -17.20 5.57
N VAL A 96 24.64 -16.89 6.42
CA VAL A 96 24.25 -17.75 7.55
C VAL A 96 23.55 -19.02 7.06
N PHE A 97 22.73 -18.91 6.02
CA PHE A 97 21.99 -20.04 5.48
C PHE A 97 22.85 -20.92 4.57
N ASP A 98 23.81 -20.33 3.86
CA ASP A 98 24.80 -21.03 3.06
C ASP A 98 25.70 -21.91 3.93
N GLU A 99 26.13 -21.41 5.10
CA GLU A 99 26.87 -22.20 6.10
C GLU A 99 26.04 -23.36 6.67
N LEU A 100 24.73 -23.17 6.89
CA LEU A 100 23.86 -24.20 7.43
C LEU A 100 23.48 -25.26 6.39
N GLY A 101 23.39 -24.89 5.10
CA GLY A 101 22.99 -25.78 4.02
C GLY A 101 21.50 -26.15 4.02
N TYR A 102 20.66 -25.45 4.80
CA TYR A 102 19.23 -25.70 4.94
C TYR A 102 18.43 -24.40 5.00
N ILE A 103 17.24 -24.39 4.38
CA ILE A 103 16.32 -23.25 4.37
C ILE A 103 14.90 -23.66 4.76
N PRO A 104 14.17 -22.84 5.53
CA PRO A 104 12.75 -23.06 5.78
C PRO A 104 11.90 -22.62 4.59
N PHE A 105 10.79 -23.33 4.37
CA PHE A 105 9.83 -23.06 3.32
C PHE A 105 8.41 -23.28 3.87
N VAL A 106 7.45 -22.43 3.48
CA VAL A 106 6.04 -22.64 3.82
C VAL A 106 5.40 -23.47 2.73
N ASN A 107 4.98 -24.68 3.10
CA ASN A 107 4.27 -25.59 2.22
C ASN A 107 2.75 -25.52 2.48
N THR A 108 1.96 -25.95 1.50
CA THR A 108 0.50 -25.92 1.56
C THR A 108 -0.14 -27.17 1.01
N ASN A 109 -1.37 -27.45 1.41
CA ASN A 109 -2.20 -28.49 0.78
C ASN A 109 -2.66 -28.08 -0.64
N ASP A 110 -3.09 -29.04 -1.45
CA ASP A 110 -3.50 -28.84 -2.85
C ASP A 110 -4.82 -28.03 -3.02
N THR A 111 -5.45 -27.63 -1.91
CA THR A 111 -6.73 -26.92 -1.95
C THR A 111 -6.53 -25.42 -2.21
N LYS A 112 -7.45 -24.82 -2.98
CA LYS A 112 -7.44 -23.37 -3.23
C LYS A 112 -8.00 -22.54 -2.04
N GLY A 113 -8.58 -23.20 -1.04
CA GLY A 113 -9.19 -22.57 0.13
C GLY A 113 -10.65 -22.16 -0.09
N GLY A 114 -11.56 -22.63 0.77
CA GLY A 114 -12.99 -22.27 0.80
C GLY A 114 -13.67 -22.74 2.09
N LYS A 115 -14.95 -22.37 2.29
CA LYS A 115 -15.74 -22.57 3.54
C LYS A 115 -15.90 -24.03 4.01
N GLY A 116 -15.47 -25.02 3.22
CA GLY A 116 -15.40 -26.43 3.63
C GLY A 116 -14.07 -27.14 3.31
N ASN A 117 -13.14 -26.48 2.60
CA ASN A 117 -11.83 -27.02 2.24
C ASN A 117 -10.80 -25.91 2.47
N GLU A 118 -10.37 -25.76 3.72
CA GLU A 118 -9.43 -24.71 4.09
C GLU A 118 -8.05 -24.97 3.50
N ARG A 119 -7.37 -23.88 3.15
CA ARG A 119 -5.95 -23.95 2.80
C ARG A 119 -5.13 -23.94 4.08
N ILE A 120 -4.28 -24.93 4.21
CA ILE A 120 -3.49 -25.23 5.40
C ILE A 120 -2.02 -24.97 5.07
N TYR A 121 -1.29 -24.39 6.02
CA TYR A 121 0.13 -24.07 5.93
C TYR A 121 0.90 -24.83 7.00
N TRP A 122 2.11 -25.28 6.65
CA TRP A 122 3.09 -25.80 7.60
C TRP A 122 4.50 -25.43 7.16
N LEU A 123 5.43 -25.44 8.12
CA LEU A 123 6.85 -25.21 7.85
C LEU A 123 7.52 -26.54 7.48
N GLU A 124 8.36 -26.49 6.46
CA GLU A 124 9.19 -27.60 6.01
C GLU A 124 10.61 -27.09 5.76
N ILE A 125 11.62 -27.90 6.06
CA ILE A 125 13.01 -27.53 5.85
C ILE A 125 13.53 -28.28 4.63
N LYS A 126 14.13 -27.53 3.71
CA LYS A 126 14.73 -28.07 2.49
C LYS A 126 16.25 -27.91 2.56
N LYS A 127 16.98 -28.93 2.13
CA LYS A 127 18.43 -28.85 1.95
C LYS A 127 18.74 -27.98 0.73
N ILE A 128 19.72 -27.09 0.85
CA ILE A 128 20.24 -26.32 -0.27
C ILE A 128 21.00 -27.31 -1.16
N THR A 129 20.41 -27.72 -2.28
CA THR A 129 21.17 -28.42 -3.33
C THR A 129 21.99 -27.39 -4.08
N ALA A 130 23.29 -27.67 -4.30
CA ALA A 130 24.31 -26.81 -4.91
C ALA A 130 24.05 -26.39 -6.39
N LYS A 131 22.79 -26.36 -6.83
CA LYS A 131 22.30 -25.81 -8.10
C LYS A 131 21.32 -24.65 -7.84
N VAL A 132 21.61 -23.82 -6.85
CA VAL A 132 21.04 -22.48 -6.79
C VAL A 132 22.10 -21.60 -7.42
N ASP A 133 21.85 -21.21 -8.67
CA ASP A 133 22.77 -20.50 -9.55
C ASP A 133 23.60 -19.43 -8.83
N GLU A 134 24.93 -19.56 -8.92
CA GLU A 134 25.93 -18.58 -8.48
C GLU A 134 25.87 -17.23 -9.23
N ASP A 135 24.77 -16.91 -9.93
CA ASP A 135 24.67 -15.67 -10.71
C ASP A 135 23.23 -15.17 -10.96
N ASN A 136 22.35 -15.22 -9.96
CA ASN A 136 21.01 -14.64 -10.06
C ASN A 136 20.78 -13.54 -9.02
N GLN A 137 21.50 -12.41 -9.15
CA GLN A 137 20.77 -11.14 -9.10
C GLN A 137 19.85 -11.17 -10.32
N SER A 138 18.67 -11.78 -10.16
CA SER A 138 17.71 -11.72 -11.24
C SER A 138 17.42 -10.24 -11.48
N PRO A 139 17.29 -9.79 -12.74
CA PRO A 139 16.89 -8.41 -13.04
C PRO A 139 15.58 -7.99 -12.33
N GLU A 140 14.83 -8.94 -11.76
CA GLU A 140 13.60 -8.73 -10.98
C GLU A 140 13.85 -8.18 -9.56
N ASP A 141 15.04 -8.32 -8.98
CA ASP A 141 15.32 -7.85 -7.59
C ASP A 141 15.26 -6.32 -7.45
N ASN A 142 15.36 -5.59 -8.56
CA ASN A 142 15.25 -4.14 -8.61
C ASN A 142 13.90 -3.67 -9.16
N ILE A 143 13.01 -4.60 -9.53
CA ILE A 143 11.75 -4.28 -10.19
C ILE A 143 10.58 -4.53 -9.24
N VAL A 144 9.79 -3.48 -9.01
CA VAL A 144 8.50 -3.57 -8.34
C VAL A 144 7.41 -3.74 -9.38
N HIS A 145 6.60 -4.77 -9.21
CA HIS A 145 5.34 -4.94 -9.92
C HIS A 145 4.23 -4.28 -9.11
N TYR A 146 3.56 -3.30 -9.71
CA TYR A 146 2.41 -2.64 -9.12
C TYR A 146 1.13 -3.33 -9.55
N GLU A 147 0.17 -3.36 -8.65
CA GLU A 147 -1.20 -3.78 -8.91
C GLU A 147 -2.14 -2.58 -8.74
N ARG A 148 -3.20 -2.58 -9.55
CA ARG A 148 -4.28 -1.60 -9.41
C ARG A 148 -5.37 -2.22 -8.56
N ASN A 149 -5.65 -1.63 -7.41
CA ASN A 149 -6.82 -2.01 -6.65
C ASN A 149 -8.10 -1.61 -7.38
N ASN A 150 -9.16 -2.40 -7.17
CA ASN A 150 -10.47 -2.12 -7.73
C ASN A 150 -11.00 -0.79 -7.15
N PRO A 151 -11.43 0.16 -7.99
CA PRO A 151 -12.03 1.42 -7.55
C PRO A 151 -13.19 1.27 -6.54
N ALA A 152 -13.93 0.16 -6.60
CA ALA A 152 -15.03 -0.12 -5.69
C ALA A 152 -14.59 -0.43 -4.25
N ASP A 153 -13.35 -0.86 -4.05
CA ASP A 153 -12.83 -1.23 -2.73
C ASP A 153 -12.40 0.02 -1.92
N ILE A 154 -12.35 1.20 -2.55
CA ILE A 154 -11.85 2.44 -1.95
C ILE A 154 -13.01 3.24 -1.34
N GLN A 155 -12.88 3.58 -0.06
CA GLN A 155 -13.91 4.36 0.62
C GLN A 155 -13.79 5.85 0.30
N LEU A 156 -14.72 6.34 -0.52
CA LEU A 156 -14.83 7.76 -0.85
C LEU A 156 -15.65 8.54 0.18
N SER A 157 -15.36 9.83 0.33
CA SER A 157 -16.20 10.73 1.11
C SER A 157 -17.60 10.83 0.49
N TRP A 158 -18.61 11.11 1.30
CA TRP A 158 -20.02 11.09 0.91
C TRP A 158 -20.36 11.85 -0.38
N PHE A 159 -19.83 13.08 -0.53
CA PHE A 159 -20.02 13.93 -1.70
C PHE A 159 -19.42 13.30 -2.97
N TYR A 160 -18.19 12.81 -2.88
CA TYR A 160 -17.50 12.21 -4.02
C TYR A 160 -18.07 10.83 -4.36
N LYS A 161 -18.63 10.10 -3.40
CA LYS A 161 -19.37 8.85 -3.65
C LYS A 161 -20.61 9.07 -4.53
N PHE A 162 -21.26 10.23 -4.43
CA PHE A 162 -22.39 10.56 -5.31
C PHE A 162 -21.94 10.84 -6.76
N ILE A 163 -20.79 11.50 -6.91
CA ILE A 163 -20.23 11.89 -8.21
C ILE A 163 -19.59 10.68 -8.92
N PHE A 164 -18.69 9.98 -8.23
CA PHE A 164 -17.95 8.82 -8.71
C PHE A 164 -18.78 7.54 -8.50
N LYS A 165 -19.40 7.04 -9.57
CA LYS A 165 -20.12 5.77 -9.52
C LYS A 165 -19.12 4.63 -9.63
N ASN A 166 -19.12 3.73 -8.65
CA ASN A 166 -18.15 2.62 -8.55
C ASN A 166 -16.69 3.11 -8.60
N GLY A 167 -16.42 4.31 -8.07
CA GLY A 167 -15.08 4.91 -8.10
C GLY A 167 -14.65 5.48 -9.46
N GLU A 168 -15.54 5.51 -10.46
CA GLU A 168 -15.25 6.07 -11.79
C GLU A 168 -16.17 7.24 -12.17
N LEU A 169 -15.64 8.14 -12.98
CA LEU A 169 -16.33 9.32 -13.51
C LEU A 169 -15.99 9.52 -14.97
N LYS A 170 -17.00 9.52 -15.84
CA LYS A 170 -16.85 9.96 -17.24
C LYS A 170 -16.83 11.49 -17.26
N ASN A 171 -15.73 12.11 -17.67
CA ASN A 171 -15.52 13.56 -17.55
C ASN A 171 -16.55 14.37 -18.36
N LYS A 172 -17.03 13.85 -19.50
CA LYS A 172 -18.07 14.49 -20.34
C LYS A 172 -19.51 14.20 -19.90
N SER A 173 -19.71 13.39 -18.86
CA SER A 173 -21.06 13.16 -18.33
C SER A 173 -21.58 14.38 -17.57
N LEU A 174 -22.90 14.47 -17.34
CA LEU A 174 -23.49 15.51 -16.49
C LEU A 174 -22.78 15.61 -15.14
N ARG A 175 -22.42 14.48 -14.54
CA ARG A 175 -21.69 14.42 -13.26
C ARG A 175 -20.26 14.92 -13.38
N GLY A 176 -19.59 14.61 -14.49
CA GLY A 176 -18.26 15.11 -14.80
C GLY A 176 -18.27 16.61 -14.99
N LEU A 177 -19.28 17.14 -15.68
CA LEU A 177 -19.48 18.57 -15.86
C LEU A 177 -19.79 19.25 -14.53
N VAL A 178 -20.66 18.68 -13.69
CA VAL A 178 -20.90 19.16 -12.30
C VAL A 178 -19.60 19.19 -11.50
N MET A 179 -18.78 18.13 -11.56
CA MET A 179 -17.49 18.09 -10.87
C MET A 179 -16.57 19.22 -11.36
N ILE A 180 -16.42 19.38 -12.68
CA ILE A 180 -15.63 20.46 -13.27
C ILE A 180 -16.15 21.82 -12.80
N THR A 181 -17.47 22.05 -12.87
CA THR A 181 -18.10 23.29 -12.39
C THR A 181 -17.84 23.52 -10.91
N VAL A 182 -17.89 22.49 -10.06
CA VAL A 182 -17.56 22.62 -8.63
C VAL A 182 -16.08 22.95 -8.45
N LEU A 183 -15.17 22.30 -9.19
CA LEU A 183 -13.74 22.55 -9.10
C LEU A 183 -13.40 23.99 -9.52
N PHE A 184 -13.73 24.39 -10.73
CA PHE A 184 -13.44 25.73 -11.24
C PHE A 184 -14.28 26.80 -10.54
N GLY A 185 -15.55 26.51 -10.24
CA GLY A 185 -16.45 27.39 -9.52
C GLY A 185 -16.00 27.65 -8.09
N SER A 186 -15.36 26.69 -7.41
CA SER A 186 -14.78 26.93 -6.09
C SER A 186 -13.58 27.87 -6.12
N VAL A 187 -12.72 27.78 -7.15
CA VAL A 187 -11.57 28.70 -7.33
C VAL A 187 -12.06 30.11 -7.65
N ILE A 188 -13.02 30.23 -8.56
CA ILE A 188 -13.63 31.53 -8.92
C ILE A 188 -14.40 32.11 -7.74
N GLY A 189 -15.20 31.29 -7.05
CA GLY A 189 -15.95 31.69 -5.86
C GLY A 189 -15.04 32.13 -4.72
N TRP A 190 -13.91 31.45 -4.53
CA TRP A 190 -12.89 31.88 -3.57
C TRP A 190 -12.27 33.23 -3.95
N ALA A 191 -11.92 33.44 -5.23
CA ALA A 191 -11.41 34.72 -5.70
C ALA A 191 -12.42 35.87 -5.51
N ILE A 192 -13.70 35.62 -5.79
CA ILE A 192 -14.79 36.57 -5.55
C ILE A 192 -14.92 36.85 -4.05
N TYR A 193 -14.84 35.84 -3.19
CA TYR A 193 -14.89 36.01 -1.75
C TYR A 193 -13.74 36.89 -1.24
N VAL A 194 -12.50 36.64 -1.68
CA VAL A 194 -11.34 37.48 -1.35
C VAL A 194 -11.52 38.92 -1.85
N PHE A 195 -12.09 39.09 -3.04
CA PHE A 195 -12.38 40.40 -3.60
C PHE A 195 -13.43 41.17 -2.78
N ILE A 196 -14.56 40.53 -2.44
CA ILE A 196 -15.61 41.13 -1.60
C ILE A 196 -15.05 41.45 -0.20
N PHE A 197 -14.31 40.53 0.40
CA PHE A 197 -13.66 40.73 1.69
C PHE A 197 -12.73 41.96 1.66
N SER A 198 -11.98 42.12 0.57
CA SER A 198 -11.12 43.30 0.36
C SER A 198 -11.92 44.59 0.22
N LEU A 199 -13.07 44.57 -0.48
CA LEU A 199 -13.94 45.74 -0.59
C LEU A 199 -14.53 46.15 0.76
N VAL A 200 -14.97 45.18 1.57
CA VAL A 200 -15.51 45.44 2.93
C VAL A 200 -14.45 46.09 3.83
N LEU A 201 -13.20 45.63 3.75
CA LEU A 201 -12.09 46.23 4.51
C LEU A 201 -11.76 47.67 4.09
N VAL A 202 -12.04 48.04 2.84
CA VAL A 202 -11.74 49.38 2.29
C VAL A 202 -12.93 50.34 2.44
N SER A 203 -14.16 49.82 2.55
CA SER A 203 -15.38 50.63 2.57
C SER A 203 -15.63 51.37 3.90
N ASP A 204 -14.94 51.00 4.97
CA ASP A 204 -15.07 51.68 6.26
C ASP A 204 -13.88 52.63 6.51
N GLU A 205 -14.16 53.85 6.99
CA GLU A 205 -13.15 54.76 7.57
C GLU A 205 -12.55 54.23 8.91
N GLN A 206 -12.52 52.90 9.07
CA GLN A 206 -12.07 52.24 10.28
C GLN A 206 -10.55 52.21 10.33
N SER A 207 -10.01 52.59 11.49
CA SER A 207 -8.61 52.35 11.82
C SER A 207 -8.34 50.84 11.81
N PHE A 208 -7.42 50.39 10.94
CA PHE A 208 -6.97 49.00 10.88
C PHE A 208 -6.67 48.46 12.27
N THR A 209 -7.50 47.53 12.76
CA THR A 209 -7.34 46.93 14.09
C THR A 209 -6.44 45.69 13.98
N SER A 210 -5.74 45.33 15.06
CA SER A 210 -4.90 44.12 15.10
C SER A 210 -5.67 42.82 14.79
N LEU A 211 -6.98 42.83 15.03
CA LEU A 211 -7.90 41.72 14.75
C LEU A 211 -8.16 41.57 13.24
N ASP A 212 -8.20 42.66 12.48
CA ASP A 212 -8.35 42.62 11.01
C ASP A 212 -7.10 42.03 10.36
N LEU A 213 -5.93 42.43 10.86
CA LEU A 213 -4.65 41.86 10.42
C LEU A 213 -4.57 40.35 10.68
N PHE A 214 -5.11 39.89 11.83
CA PHE A 214 -5.21 38.47 12.14
C PHE A 214 -6.10 37.73 11.13
N TRP A 215 -7.30 38.24 10.83
CA TRP A 215 -8.18 37.61 9.85
C TRP A 215 -7.61 37.60 8.44
N ILE A 216 -6.95 38.68 8.02
CA ILE A 216 -6.24 38.74 6.73
C ILE A 216 -5.15 37.66 6.68
N SER A 217 -4.35 37.53 7.75
CA SER A 217 -3.32 36.50 7.84
C SER A 217 -3.91 35.08 7.75
N CYS A 218 -5.00 34.81 8.49
CA CYS A 218 -5.72 33.55 8.41
C CYS A 218 -6.27 33.27 7.01
N LEU A 219 -6.83 34.27 6.34
CA LEU A 219 -7.37 34.15 4.99
C LEU A 219 -6.26 33.86 3.97
N ILE A 220 -5.12 34.54 4.05
CA ILE A 220 -3.96 34.28 3.18
C ILE A 220 -3.43 32.87 3.41
N PHE A 221 -3.26 32.47 4.68
CA PHE A 221 -2.77 31.15 5.05
C PHE A 221 -3.70 30.04 4.56
N PHE A 222 -5.01 30.19 4.77
CA PHE A 222 -6.00 29.23 4.29
C PHE A 222 -6.05 29.18 2.76
N SER A 223 -6.00 30.34 2.08
CA SER A 223 -5.92 30.41 0.62
C SER A 223 -4.71 29.65 0.08
N PHE A 224 -3.55 29.83 0.71
CA PHE A 224 -2.32 29.15 0.35
C PHE A 224 -2.45 27.62 0.51
N ILE A 225 -2.98 27.14 1.65
CA ILE A 225 -3.20 25.71 1.89
C ILE A 225 -4.15 25.13 0.83
N MET A 226 -5.30 25.77 0.60
CA MET A 226 -6.28 25.31 -0.38
C MET A 226 -5.69 25.26 -1.78
N PHE A 227 -4.95 26.29 -2.18
CA PHE A 227 -4.31 26.32 -3.48
C PHE A 227 -3.26 25.19 -3.62
N LYS A 228 -2.38 25.04 -2.62
CA LYS A 228 -1.27 24.08 -2.61
C LYS A 228 -1.73 22.62 -2.61
N TYR A 229 -2.71 22.27 -1.78
CA TYR A 229 -3.09 20.87 -1.52
C TYR A 229 -4.36 20.42 -2.25
N TRP A 230 -5.13 21.35 -2.80
CA TRP A 230 -6.38 21.03 -3.49
C TRP A 230 -6.37 21.46 -4.96
N ALA A 231 -6.08 22.73 -5.26
CA ALA A 231 -6.12 23.24 -6.63
C ALA A 231 -4.97 22.70 -7.51
N ILE A 232 -3.72 22.79 -7.04
CA ILE A 232 -2.54 22.34 -7.82
C ILE A 232 -2.62 20.85 -8.19
N PRO A 233 -2.89 19.91 -7.26
CA PRO A 233 -2.96 18.49 -7.63
C PRO A 233 -4.00 18.22 -8.72
N LEU A 234 -5.19 18.81 -8.59
CA LEU A 234 -6.28 18.63 -9.55
C LEU A 234 -5.99 19.27 -10.91
N TRP A 235 -5.33 20.43 -10.93
CA TRP A 235 -4.89 21.07 -12.16
C TRP A 235 -3.87 20.23 -12.93
N ASN A 236 -3.00 19.52 -12.21
CA ASN A 236 -1.96 18.67 -12.80
C ASN A 236 -2.49 17.29 -13.25
N LEU A 237 -3.72 16.90 -12.84
CA LEU A 237 -4.33 15.61 -13.20
C LEU A 237 -4.33 15.32 -14.71
N PRO A 238 -4.68 16.29 -15.59
CA PRO A 238 -4.74 16.03 -17.02
C PRO A 238 -3.40 15.70 -17.67
N GLU A 239 -2.33 16.34 -17.17
CA GLU A 239 -0.97 16.18 -17.65
C GLU A 239 -0.29 14.95 -17.04
N HIS A 240 -0.24 14.87 -15.71
CA HIS A 240 0.43 13.77 -15.00
C HIS A 240 -0.31 12.43 -15.12
N ARG A 241 -1.60 12.45 -15.46
CA ARG A 241 -2.50 11.27 -15.58
C ARG A 241 -2.74 10.49 -14.30
N VAL A 242 -1.78 10.45 -13.38
CA VAL A 242 -1.90 9.86 -12.06
C VAL A 242 -1.40 10.87 -11.04
N ILE A 243 -2.22 11.14 -10.03
CA ILE A 243 -1.87 12.00 -8.89
C ILE A 243 -2.34 11.33 -7.60
N LYS A 244 -1.83 11.78 -6.45
CA LYS A 244 -2.45 11.45 -5.16
C LYS A 244 -3.83 12.11 -5.08
N ALA A 245 -4.82 11.37 -4.62
CA ALA A 245 -6.14 11.94 -4.35
C ALA A 245 -6.02 12.95 -3.20
N PRO A 246 -6.57 14.18 -3.33
CA PRO A 246 -6.66 15.11 -2.20
C PRO A 246 -7.44 14.48 -1.04
N MET A 247 -7.08 14.82 0.20
CA MET A 247 -7.73 14.22 1.38
C MET A 247 -9.25 14.42 1.42
N SER A 248 -9.78 15.46 0.76
CA SER A 248 -11.21 15.69 0.65
C SER A 248 -11.97 14.60 -0.12
N PHE A 249 -11.28 13.80 -0.95
CA PHE A 249 -11.91 12.76 -1.81
C PHE A 249 -12.14 11.44 -1.09
N ILE A 250 -11.31 11.13 -0.08
CA ILE A 250 -11.31 9.86 0.62
C ILE A 250 -12.00 9.97 1.97
N SER A 251 -12.58 8.86 2.43
CA SER A 251 -13.11 8.77 3.79
C SER A 251 -11.95 8.87 4.79
N PHE A 252 -12.22 9.37 6.00
CA PHE A 252 -11.24 9.36 7.10
C PHE A 252 -10.75 7.96 7.48
N ALA A 253 -11.46 6.90 7.07
CA ALA A 253 -11.07 5.51 7.27
C ALA A 253 -10.09 4.98 6.21
N GLU A 254 -9.84 5.72 5.12
CA GLU A 254 -8.88 5.34 4.08
C GLU A 254 -7.64 6.23 4.19
N ASP A 255 -6.47 5.62 4.33
CA ASP A 255 -5.22 6.37 4.52
C ASP A 255 -4.70 7.02 3.24
N HIS A 256 -4.98 6.41 2.08
CA HIS A 256 -4.46 6.88 0.80
C HIS A 256 -5.24 6.34 -0.40
N ALA A 257 -5.44 7.21 -1.40
CA ALA A 257 -5.87 6.82 -2.72
C ALA A 257 -5.14 7.66 -3.79
N ASP A 258 -5.27 7.21 -5.03
CA ASP A 258 -4.73 7.82 -6.23
C ASP A 258 -5.88 8.16 -7.18
N LEU A 259 -5.76 9.27 -7.90
CA LEU A 259 -6.64 9.60 -9.01
C LEU A 259 -5.91 9.27 -10.31
N GLU A 260 -6.53 8.45 -11.14
CA GLU A 260 -6.03 8.10 -12.45
C GLU A 260 -6.99 8.57 -13.53
N MET A 261 -6.45 9.23 -14.55
CA MET A 261 -7.18 9.66 -15.73
C MET A 261 -6.70 8.91 -16.98
N TYR A 262 -7.62 8.24 -17.65
CA TYR A 262 -7.36 7.46 -18.86
C TYR A 262 -8.45 7.67 -19.90
N ARG A 263 -8.22 7.14 -21.10
CA ARG A 263 -9.21 7.15 -22.18
C ARG A 263 -9.70 5.73 -22.42
N ASP A 264 -11.01 5.56 -22.47
CA ASP A 264 -11.62 4.28 -22.82
C ASP A 264 -11.54 4.02 -24.33
N LYS A 265 -11.94 2.81 -24.77
CA LYS A 265 -12.01 2.40 -26.18
C LYS A 265 -12.82 3.37 -27.04
N GLU A 266 -13.89 3.93 -26.46
CA GLU A 266 -14.75 4.95 -27.08
C GLU A 266 -14.15 6.37 -27.07
N ARG A 267 -12.87 6.51 -26.69
CA ARG A 267 -12.15 7.79 -26.54
C ARG A 267 -12.76 8.75 -25.50
N ASN A 268 -13.62 8.23 -24.63
CA ASN A 268 -14.15 8.96 -23.49
C ASN A 268 -13.05 9.15 -22.43
N GLN A 269 -12.87 10.38 -21.93
CA GLN A 269 -11.97 10.66 -20.80
C GLN A 269 -12.66 10.19 -19.52
N ILE A 270 -12.01 9.28 -18.80
CA ILE A 270 -12.48 8.70 -17.54
C ILE A 270 -11.47 9.05 -16.45
N THR A 271 -11.99 9.54 -15.32
CA THR A 271 -11.24 9.72 -14.08
C THR A 271 -11.70 8.66 -13.10
N ARG A 272 -10.78 7.85 -12.56
CA ARG A 272 -11.07 6.85 -11.55
C ARG A 272 -10.25 7.08 -10.29
N VAL A 273 -10.83 6.73 -9.15
CA VAL A 273 -10.12 6.60 -7.89
C VAL A 273 -9.58 5.17 -7.82
N THR A 274 -8.28 5.02 -7.63
CA THR A 274 -7.62 3.71 -7.50
C THR A 274 -6.54 3.80 -6.43
N LYS A 275 -5.81 2.70 -6.23
CA LYS A 275 -4.68 2.63 -5.32
C LYS A 275 -3.66 1.70 -5.96
N PHE A 276 -2.51 2.27 -6.27
CA PHE A 276 -1.39 1.52 -6.80
C PHE A 276 -0.57 0.99 -5.63
N LYS A 277 -0.39 -0.33 -5.60
CA LYS A 277 0.36 -1.02 -4.56
C LYS A 277 1.28 -2.04 -5.20
N GLY A 278 2.54 -2.03 -4.80
CA GLY A 278 3.51 -3.07 -5.17
C GLY A 278 4.05 -3.79 -3.94
N THR A 279 4.83 -4.83 -4.17
CA THR A 279 5.60 -5.52 -3.13
C THR A 279 7.08 -5.20 -3.33
N CYS A 280 7.74 -4.75 -2.27
CA CYS A 280 9.15 -4.39 -2.29
C CYS A 280 10.01 -5.66 -2.41
N PRO A 281 10.87 -5.81 -3.44
CA PRO A 281 11.70 -7.00 -3.59
C PRO A 281 12.73 -7.19 -2.47
N ILE A 282 13.12 -6.11 -1.76
CA ILE A 282 14.17 -6.14 -0.72
C ILE A 282 13.63 -6.59 0.65
N CYS A 283 12.38 -6.27 0.96
CA CYS A 283 11.82 -6.48 2.30
C CYS A 283 10.38 -7.02 2.32
N ALA A 284 9.81 -7.31 1.14
CA ALA A 284 8.45 -7.79 0.94
C ALA A 284 7.34 -6.91 1.56
N SER A 285 7.66 -5.70 2.01
CA SER A 285 6.67 -4.73 2.47
C SER A 285 6.00 -4.01 1.30
N ASP A 286 4.90 -3.34 1.59
CA ASP A 286 4.12 -2.60 0.61
C ASP A 286 4.92 -1.42 0.04
N VAL A 287 4.83 -1.24 -1.28
CA VAL A 287 5.32 -0.06 -1.98
C VAL A 287 4.10 0.75 -2.43
N LEU A 288 4.03 1.99 -1.98
CA LEU A 288 2.91 2.90 -2.24
C LEU A 288 3.39 4.11 -3.02
N LEU A 289 2.53 4.65 -3.89
CA LEU A 289 2.85 5.89 -4.60
C LEU A 289 2.86 7.08 -3.64
N LYS A 290 3.91 7.88 -3.74
CA LYS A 290 4.13 9.14 -3.03
C LYS A 290 4.69 10.18 -4.01
N SER A 291 4.57 11.46 -3.65
CA SER A 291 5.14 12.54 -4.44
C SER A 291 6.66 12.36 -4.59
N GLY A 292 7.15 12.55 -5.81
CA GLY A 292 8.57 12.65 -6.09
C GLY A 292 9.19 13.84 -5.35
N LYS A 293 10.44 13.68 -4.93
CA LYS A 293 11.25 14.81 -4.44
C LYS A 293 11.83 15.59 -5.63
N PRO A 294 12.31 16.84 -5.45
CA PRO A 294 12.83 17.65 -6.56
C PRO A 294 14.01 17.04 -7.35
N ASP A 295 14.81 16.20 -6.71
CA ASP A 295 15.88 15.39 -7.32
C ASP A 295 15.34 14.28 -8.25
N GLN A 296 14.08 13.90 -8.06
CA GLN A 296 13.39 12.87 -8.82
C GLN A 296 12.60 13.52 -9.95
N LYS A 297 12.96 13.23 -11.20
CA LYS A 297 12.28 13.81 -12.38
C LYS A 297 10.79 13.43 -12.49
N MET A 298 10.38 12.37 -11.81
CA MET A 298 9.02 11.83 -11.88
C MET A 298 8.12 12.46 -10.82
N PRO A 299 6.87 12.85 -11.16
CA PRO A 299 5.96 13.48 -10.20
C PRO A 299 5.51 12.51 -9.09
N LEU A 300 5.46 11.22 -9.40
CA LEU A 300 5.15 10.15 -8.46
C LEU A 300 6.23 9.07 -8.52
N VAL A 301 6.55 8.52 -7.35
CA VAL A 301 7.46 7.40 -7.18
C VAL A 301 6.85 6.39 -6.20
N GLY A 302 7.17 5.11 -6.36
CA GLY A 302 6.87 4.10 -5.36
C GLY A 302 7.85 4.21 -4.19
N ARG A 303 7.33 4.28 -2.97
CA ARG A 303 8.15 4.23 -1.75
C ARG A 303 7.70 3.06 -0.90
N CYS A 304 8.67 2.26 -0.45
CA CYS A 304 8.42 1.22 0.54
C CYS A 304 7.94 1.85 1.85
N VAL A 305 6.98 1.21 2.51
CA VAL A 305 6.47 1.66 3.82
C VAL A 305 7.54 1.52 4.92
N GLU A 306 8.33 0.43 4.90
CA GLU A 306 9.36 0.18 5.92
C GLU A 306 10.61 1.06 5.76
N SER A 307 11.05 1.27 4.51
CA SER A 307 12.25 2.06 4.22
C SER A 307 11.97 3.09 3.12
N PRO A 308 11.22 4.16 3.42
CA PRO A 308 10.72 5.11 2.41
C PRO A 308 11.82 5.95 1.78
N PHE A 309 13.01 6.02 2.39
CA PHE A 309 14.13 6.82 1.91
C PHE A 309 15.15 6.03 1.10
N ALA A 310 15.33 4.73 1.37
CA ALA A 310 16.29 3.89 0.65
C ALA A 310 15.63 3.01 -0.42
N HIS A 311 14.40 2.52 -0.18
CA HIS A 311 13.69 1.66 -1.13
C HIS A 311 12.70 2.52 -1.93
N VAL A 312 13.22 3.20 -2.94
CA VAL A 312 12.45 4.07 -3.84
C VAL A 312 12.47 3.48 -5.25
N TYR A 313 11.32 3.47 -5.91
CA TYR A 313 11.14 2.87 -7.22
C TYR A 313 10.45 3.85 -8.16
N SER A 314 10.77 3.79 -9.45
CA SER A 314 10.02 4.49 -10.49
C SER A 314 8.61 3.92 -10.59
N PHE A 315 7.75 4.62 -11.31
CA PHE A 315 6.38 4.16 -11.53
C PHE A 315 5.97 4.45 -12.97
N ASP A 316 5.74 3.39 -13.74
CA ASP A 316 5.06 3.47 -15.01
C ASP A 316 3.63 2.91 -14.89
N ARG A 317 2.66 3.80 -15.09
CA ARG A 317 1.24 3.45 -15.04
C ARG A 317 0.82 2.47 -16.12
N VAL A 318 1.53 2.36 -17.25
CA VAL A 318 1.13 1.52 -18.38
C VAL A 318 1.62 0.10 -18.14
N THR A 319 2.93 -0.07 -17.95
CA THR A 319 3.53 -1.39 -17.69
C THR A 319 3.27 -1.91 -16.28
N LEU A 320 2.88 -1.04 -15.33
CA LEU A 320 2.79 -1.37 -13.92
C LEU A 320 4.09 -1.91 -13.33
N LYS A 321 5.22 -1.45 -13.85
CA LYS A 321 6.55 -1.79 -13.35
C LYS A 321 7.28 -0.54 -12.88
N GLY A 322 8.22 -0.73 -11.97
CA GLY A 322 9.09 0.31 -11.45
C GLY A 322 10.46 -0.23 -11.15
N GLU A 323 11.49 0.46 -11.59
CA GLU A 323 12.88 0.14 -11.31
C GLU A 323 13.36 0.94 -10.09
N GLN A 324 14.27 0.38 -9.30
CA GLN A 324 14.83 1.07 -8.15
C GLN A 324 15.56 2.36 -8.58
N LEU A 325 15.19 3.47 -7.95
CA LEU A 325 15.84 4.77 -8.11
C LEU A 325 17.00 4.85 -7.10
N LYS A 326 18.20 5.15 -7.59
CA LYS A 326 19.40 5.35 -6.78
C LYS A 326 19.55 6.79 -6.32
#